data_AF-A0A3S0DW85-F1
#
_entry.id   AF-A0A3S0DW85-F1
#
_cell.length_a   1.000
_cell.length_b   1.000
_cell.length_c   1.000
_cell.angle_alpha   90.00
_cell.angle_beta   90.00
_cell.angle_gamma   90.00
#
_symmetry.space_group_name_H-M   'P 1'
#
loop_
_entity.id
_entity.type
_entity.pdbx_description
1 polymer ?
#
loop_
_entity_poly.entity_id
_entity_poly.type
_entity_poly.pdbx_seq_one_letter_code
_entity_poly.pdbx_strand_id
1 'polypeptide(L)'
;MLACADGTLYTGIARDVAKRLAEHNGERGKGARYTAARRPVRLVYQQQVVGRSAAQREEARLKALSRADKDVLVVAYRRGLRKRQPA
;
A
#
# COMPACT_ATOMS: atom_id res chain seq x y z
N MET A 1 0.79 -0.27 1.03
CA MET A 1 1.58 0.44 0.01
C MET A 1 0.91 0.26 -1.33
N LEU A 2 0.78 1.34 -2.08
CA LEU A 2 0.18 1.38 -3.39
C LEU A 2 1.24 1.68 -4.45
N ALA A 3 1.17 0.99 -5.58
CA ALA A 3 1.89 1.37 -6.79
C ALA A 3 0.97 2.25 -7.64
N CYS A 4 1.47 3.42 -8.00
CA CYS A 4 0.81 4.37 -8.87
C CYS A 4 1.07 4.05 -10.34
N ALA A 5 0.24 4.61 -11.23
CA ALA A 5 0.41 4.44 -12.68
C ALA A 5 1.73 5.01 -13.23
N ASP A 6 2.28 6.04 -12.56
CA ASP A 6 3.57 6.67 -12.90
C ASP A 6 4.79 5.91 -12.32
N GLY A 7 4.59 4.73 -11.73
CA GLY A 7 5.65 3.94 -11.13
C GLY A 7 6.13 4.44 -9.76
N THR A 8 5.50 5.47 -9.19
CA THR A 8 5.75 5.90 -7.81
C THR A 8 5.08 4.96 -6.79
N LEU A 9 5.56 5.02 -5.55
CA LEU A 9 5.00 4.25 -4.43
C LEU A 9 4.39 5.19 -3.41
N TYR A 10 3.16 4.89 -2.98
CA TYR A 10 2.47 5.60 -1.92
C TYR A 10 2.28 4.71 -0.69
N THR A 11 2.62 5.21 0.48
CA THR A 11 2.46 4.52 1.77
C THR A 11 1.39 5.20 2.61
N GLY A 12 0.56 4.40 3.27
CA GLY A 12 -0.60 4.84 4.03
C GLY A 12 -1.08 3.74 4.97
N ILE A 13 -1.74 4.14 6.06
CA ILE A 13 -2.51 3.24 6.94
C ILE A 13 -3.99 3.22 6.56
N ALA A 14 -4.65 2.08 6.78
CA ALA A 14 -6.09 1.92 6.59
C ALA A 14 -6.64 0.89 7.58
N ARG A 15 -7.86 1.11 8.07
CA ARG A 15 -8.61 0.09 8.84
C ARG A 15 -9.24 -0.95 7.91
N ASP A 16 -9.76 -0.48 6.78
CA ASP A 16 -10.30 -1.30 5.71
C ASP A 16 -9.50 -0.99 4.44
N VAL A 17 -8.62 -1.92 4.07
CA VAL A 17 -7.70 -1.76 2.94
C VAL A 17 -8.46 -1.77 1.61
N ALA A 18 -9.48 -2.62 1.47
CA ALA A 18 -10.23 -2.77 0.24
C ALA A 18 -11.03 -1.50 -0.07
N LYS A 19 -11.79 -1.00 0.92
CA LYS A 19 -12.49 0.27 0.82
C LYS A 19 -11.54 1.42 0.54
N ARG A 20 -10.40 1.48 1.23
CA ARG A 20 -9.44 2.57 1.04
C ARG A 20 -8.81 2.56 -0.36
N LEU A 21 -8.53 1.38 -0.90
CA LEU A 21 -8.03 1.22 -2.28
C LEU A 21 -9.05 1.74 -3.31
N ALA A 22 -10.31 1.35 -3.16
CA ALA A 22 -11.43 1.85 -3.95
C ALA A 22 -11.50 3.40 -3.93
N GLU A 23 -11.44 4.01 -2.74
CA GLU A 23 -11.43 5.47 -2.57
C GLU A 23 -10.24 6.13 -3.31
N HIS A 24 -9.04 5.55 -3.22
CA HIS A 24 -7.87 6.06 -3.94
C HIS A 24 -8.03 5.97 -5.46
N ASN A 25 -8.75 4.96 -5.97
CA ASN A 25 -9.08 4.81 -7.38
C ASN A 25 -10.26 5.67 -7.86
N GLY A 26 -10.83 6.52 -6.99
CA GLY A 26 -11.83 7.52 -7.37
C GLY A 26 -13.23 7.24 -6.87
N GLU A 27 -13.46 6.11 -6.20
CA GLU A 27 -14.76 5.86 -5.58
C GLU A 27 -15.03 6.91 -4.50
N ARG A 28 -16.25 7.45 -4.52
CA ARG A 28 -16.78 8.36 -3.49
C ARG A 28 -15.96 9.66 -3.30
N GLY A 29 -14.99 9.96 -4.17
CA GLY A 29 -14.17 11.17 -4.10
C GLY A 29 -13.23 11.29 -2.88
N LYS A 30 -13.03 10.22 -2.10
CA LYS A 30 -12.32 10.25 -0.79
C LYS A 30 -10.84 9.84 -0.83
N GLY A 31 -10.27 9.66 -2.02
CA GLY A 31 -8.86 9.33 -2.20
C GLY A 31 -7.92 10.49 -1.89
N ALA A 32 -6.66 10.19 -1.55
CA ALA A 32 -5.65 11.24 -1.35
C ALA A 32 -5.37 12.00 -2.67
N ARG A 33 -5.14 13.33 -2.56
CA ARG A 33 -4.81 14.19 -3.72
C ARG A 33 -3.63 13.65 -4.52
N TYR A 34 -2.60 13.15 -3.84
CA TYR A 34 -1.40 12.58 -4.47
C TYR A 34 -1.74 11.41 -5.42
N THR A 35 -2.56 10.47 -4.95
CA THR A 35 -2.97 9.30 -5.73
C THR A 35 -4.02 9.62 -6.78
N ALA A 36 -4.80 10.70 -6.60
CA ALA A 36 -5.88 11.05 -7.52
C ALA A 36 -5.39 11.34 -8.95
N ALA A 37 -4.25 12.03 -9.07
CA ALA A 37 -3.59 12.32 -10.34
C ALA A 37 -2.75 11.14 -10.89
N ARG A 38 -2.69 10.01 -10.18
CA ARG A 38 -1.78 8.88 -10.48
C ARG A 38 -2.50 7.53 -10.53
N ARG A 39 -3.79 7.58 -10.81
CA ARG A 39 -4.65 6.41 -10.97
C ARG A 39 -4.37 5.70 -12.31
N PRO A 40 -4.69 4.40 -12.43
CA PRO A 40 -5.12 3.52 -11.34
C PRO A 40 -3.96 3.22 -10.39
N VAL A 41 -4.29 3.07 -9.11
CA VAL A 41 -3.36 2.60 -8.08
C VAL A 41 -3.64 1.15 -7.73
N ARG A 42 -2.59 0.39 -7.46
CA ARG A 42 -2.67 -1.05 -7.15
C ARG A 42 -2.06 -1.33 -5.79
N LEU A 43 -2.70 -2.20 -4.99
CA LEU A 43 -2.12 -2.68 -3.74
C LEU A 43 -0.94 -3.61 -4.04
N VAL A 44 0.25 -3.26 -3.54
CA VAL A 44 1.48 -4.04 -3.79
C VAL A 44 2.14 -4.58 -2.53
N TYR A 45 1.78 -4.04 -1.36
CA TYR A 45 2.23 -4.53 -0.06
C TYR A 45 1.20 -4.14 1.01
N GLN A 46 0.90 -5.04 1.94
CA GLN A 46 0.17 -4.73 3.17
C GLN A 46 0.72 -5.53 4.35
N GLN A 47 0.56 -4.97 5.54
CA GLN A 47 0.90 -5.60 6.80
C GLN A 47 -0.18 -5.24 7.82
N GLN A 48 -0.68 -6.25 8.54
CA GLN A 48 -1.61 -6.04 9.63
C GLN A 48 -0.84 -5.80 10.92
N VAL A 49 -1.30 -4.83 11.71
CA VAL A 49 -0.76 -4.50 13.02
C VAL A 49 -1.90 -4.12 13.95
N VAL A 50 -1.69 -4.33 15.26
CA VAL A 50 -2.70 -4.04 16.28
C VAL A 50 -2.50 -2.61 16.80
N GLY A 51 -3.54 -1.79 16.65
CA GLY A 51 -3.57 -0.43 17.20
C GLY A 51 -3.03 0.66 16.26
N ARG A 52 -3.56 1.87 16.46
CA ARG A 52 -3.20 3.05 15.64
C ARG A 52 -1.74 3.43 15.78
N SER A 53 -1.20 3.40 16.99
CA SER A 53 0.18 3.81 17.26
C SER A 53 1.19 2.87 16.59
N ALA A 54 0.93 1.56 16.55
CA ALA A 54 1.76 0.61 15.82
C ALA A 54 1.68 0.85 14.31
N ALA A 55 0.47 1.09 13.78
CA ALA A 55 0.28 1.39 12.36
C ALA A 55 1.05 2.65 11.92
N GLN A 56 1.03 3.71 12.74
CA GLN A 56 1.77 4.94 12.46
C GLN A 56 3.29 4.73 12.52
N ARG A 57 3.80 3.94 13.48
CA ARG A 57 5.22 3.59 13.56
C ARG A 57 5.67 2.79 12.32
N GLU A 58 4.89 1.80 11.90
CA GLU A 58 5.20 1.05 10.68
C GLU A 58 5.11 1.91 9.42
N GLU A 59 4.14 2.81 9.33
CA GLU A 59 4.06 3.76 8.21
C GLU A 59 5.28 4.68 8.16
N ALA A 60 5.74 5.20 9.30
CA ALA A 60 6.94 6.01 9.39
C ALA A 60 8.19 5.23 8.98
N ARG A 61 8.35 3.99 9.48
CA ARG A 61 9.43 3.08 9.07
C ARG A 61 9.41 2.86 7.55
N LEU A 62 8.26 2.52 6.98
CA LEU A 62 8.09 2.32 5.54
C LEU A 62 8.36 3.59 4.74
N LYS A 63 8.02 4.78 5.25
CA LYS A 63 8.31 6.06 4.59
C LYS A 63 9.82 6.31 4.53
N ALA A 64 10.55 6.02 5.61
CA ALA A 64 11.99 6.19 5.73
C ALA A 64 12.82 5.24 4.84
N LEU A 65 12.26 4.11 4.42
CA LEU A 65 12.94 3.18 3.53
C LEU A 65 13.27 3.80 2.17
N SER A 66 14.40 3.38 1.59
CA SER A 66 14.75 3.73 0.21
C SER A 66 13.75 3.14 -0.79
N ARG A 67 13.81 3.58 -2.05
CA ARG A 67 13.02 2.97 -3.11
C ARG A 67 13.37 1.48 -3.28
N ALA A 68 14.66 1.14 -3.27
CA ALA A 68 15.13 -0.24 -3.43
C ALA A 68 14.59 -1.16 -2.31
N ASP A 69 14.63 -0.71 -1.06
CA ASP A 69 14.14 -1.50 0.07
C ASP A 69 12.62 -1.76 -0.03
N LYS A 70 11.86 -0.75 -0.50
CA LYS A 70 10.42 -0.90 -0.74
C LYS A 70 10.15 -1.92 -1.84
N ASP A 71 10.93 -1.91 -2.91
CA ASP A 71 10.79 -2.87 -4.00
C ASP A 71 11.12 -4.30 -3.54
N VAL A 72 12.14 -4.48 -2.70
CA VAL A 72 12.45 -5.77 -2.05
C VAL A 72 11.27 -6.27 -1.22
N LEU A 73 10.66 -5.41 -0.40
CA LEU A 73 9.46 -5.77 0.38
C LEU A 73 8.29 -6.20 -0.51
N VAL A 74 8.05 -5.47 -1.62
CA VAL A 74 6.98 -5.82 -2.58
C VAL A 74 7.24 -7.19 -3.22
N VAL A 75 8.48 -7.47 -3.63
CA VAL A 75 8.86 -8.77 -4.20
C VAL A 75 8.68 -9.89 -3.18
N ALA A 76 9.17 -9.71 -1.95
CA ALA A 76 9.02 -10.68 -0.88
C ALA A 76 7.54 -10.96 -0.57
N TYR A 77 6.73 -9.92 -0.48
CA TYR A 77 5.29 -10.03 -0.24
C TYR A 77 4.56 -10.79 -1.35
N ARG A 78 4.84 -10.48 -2.62
CA ARG A 78 4.29 -11.21 -3.78
C ARG A 78 4.67 -12.68 -3.76
N ARG A 79 5.93 -13.00 -3.44
CA ARG A 79 6.39 -14.39 -3.29
C ARG A 79 5.61 -15.11 -2.18
N GLY A 80 5.37 -14.46 -1.05
CA GLY A 80 4.57 -14.99 0.05
C GLY A 80 3.10 -15.21 -0.31
N LEU A 81 2.48 -14.31 -1.07
CA LEU A 81 1.10 -14.47 -1.55
C LEU A 81 0.94 -15.70 -2.45
N ARG A 82 1.86 -15.92 -3.39
CA ARG A 82 1.81 -17.08 -4.30
C ARG A 82 1.91 -18.41 -3.57
N LYS A 83 2.61 -18.46 -2.44
CA LYS A 83 2.71 -19.67 -1.60
C LYS A 83 1.45 -19.96 -0.79
N ARG A 84 0.52 -18.99 -0.66
CA ARG A 84 -0.69 -19.10 0.16
C ARG A 84 -1.96 -19.41 -0.65
N GLN A 85 -1.90 -19.41 -1.98
CA GLN A 85 -3.00 -19.89 -2.81
C GLN A 85 -2.91 -21.42 -2.90
N PRO A 86 -3.92 -22.18 -2.41
CA PRO A 86 -3.99 -23.61 -2.71
C PRO A 86 -4.20 -23.79 -4.22
N ALA A 87 -3.64 -24.89 -4.73
CA ALA A 87 -3.78 -25.33 -6.13
C ALA A 87 -5.25 -25.61 -6.49
#